data_AF-A0A3P6BPV8-F1
#
_entry.id   AF-A0A3P6BPV8-F1
#
_cell.length_a   1.000
_cell.length_b   1.000
_cell.length_c   1.000
_cell.angle_alpha   90.00
_cell.angle_beta   90.00
_cell.angle_gamma   90.00
#
_symmetry.space_group_name_H-M   'P 1'
#
loop_
_entity.id
_entity.type
_entity.pdbx_description
1 polymer ?
#
loop_
_entity_poly.entity_id
_entity_poly.type
_entity_poly.pdbx_seq_one_letter_code
_entity_poly.pdbx_strand_id
1 'polypeptide(L)'
;MSKEMSFWVQPRCLLVLAAFTIFLVLALSHTRKEEEEEKQVTEDYQVTHRVFLDIDIEGQRLGRIVIGLYGNVVPKTVENFRALCTGEKGQASSGKPLHYKGTQFHRIVSGFVVQGGDIIHGDGKGSESTYGGTFPDENFKAKHSHAGVVAMANTGPDSNGSQFFITTIKATWLEGEHVVFGKVIQGMDNVFAIEGGAGTYSGKPRKKVVIADSGEIPQDKWDEE
;
A
#
# COMPACT_ATOMS: atom_id res chain seq x y z
N MET A 1 -55.69 -24.58 47.75
CA MET A 1 -54.33 -24.05 47.52
C MET A 1 -53.51 -25.05 46.71
N SER A 2 -53.51 -24.95 45.37
CA SER A 2 -52.52 -25.62 44.54
C SER A 2 -52.10 -24.69 43.41
N LYS A 3 -50.78 -24.59 43.26
CA LYS A 3 -49.99 -23.56 42.57
C LYS A 3 -50.34 -23.46 41.09
N GLU A 4 -50.66 -22.25 40.61
CA GLU A 4 -50.44 -21.88 39.22
C GLU A 4 -48.92 -21.85 38.99
N MET A 5 -48.40 -22.94 38.42
CA MET A 5 -47.04 -22.96 37.92
C MET A 5 -47.01 -22.17 36.61
N SER A 6 -46.46 -20.96 36.73
CA SER A 6 -46.13 -20.05 35.64
C SER A 6 -45.69 -20.82 34.38
N PHE A 7 -46.42 -20.62 33.29
CA PHE A 7 -46.15 -21.15 31.94
C PHE A 7 -44.69 -20.92 31.49
N TRP A 8 -44.02 -19.93 32.08
CA TRP A 8 -42.61 -19.58 31.84
C TRP A 8 -41.58 -20.56 32.43
N VAL A 9 -41.99 -21.53 33.26
CA VAL A 9 -41.08 -22.49 33.92
C VAL A 9 -41.19 -23.89 33.28
N GLN A 10 -41.58 -23.97 32.00
CA GLN A 10 -41.53 -25.23 31.26
C GLN A 10 -40.09 -25.50 30.76
N PRO A 11 -39.54 -26.72 30.94
CA PRO A 11 -38.15 -27.06 30.59
C PRO A 11 -37.77 -26.72 29.13
N ARG A 12 -38.75 -26.76 28.22
CA ARG A 12 -38.56 -26.46 26.79
C ARG A 12 -38.34 -24.97 26.54
N CYS A 13 -39.01 -24.07 27.28
CA CYS A 13 -38.78 -22.62 27.19
C CYS A 13 -37.41 -22.23 27.76
N LEU A 14 -36.98 -22.87 28.86
CA LEU A 14 -35.65 -22.68 29.44
C LEU A 14 -34.52 -23.09 28.48
N LEU A 15 -34.69 -24.19 27.74
CA LEU A 15 -33.72 -24.63 26.73
C LEU A 15 -33.63 -23.69 25.53
N VAL A 16 -34.76 -23.15 25.06
CA VAL A 16 -34.79 -22.17 23.95
C VAL A 16 -34.15 -20.85 24.38
N LEU A 17 -34.45 -20.38 25.59
CA LEU A 17 -33.82 -19.18 26.16
C LEU A 17 -32.30 -19.39 26.32
N ALA A 18 -31.86 -20.55 26.84
CA ALA A 18 -30.45 -20.87 26.95
C ALA A 18 -29.73 -20.89 25.59
N ALA A 19 -30.32 -21.55 24.58
CA ALA A 19 -29.77 -21.57 23.22
C ALA A 19 -29.69 -20.17 22.59
N PHE A 20 -30.72 -19.34 22.77
CA PHE A 20 -30.72 -17.95 22.30
C PHE A 20 -29.65 -17.11 22.99
N THR A 21 -29.47 -17.26 24.31
CA THR A 21 -28.40 -16.55 25.04
C THR A 21 -27.01 -16.99 24.61
N ILE A 22 -26.79 -18.28 24.35
CA ILE A 22 -25.50 -18.78 23.84
C ILE A 22 -25.22 -18.21 22.45
N PHE A 23 -26.22 -18.21 21.57
CA PHE A 23 -26.09 -17.62 20.24
C PHE A 23 -25.78 -16.12 20.29
N LEU A 24 -26.46 -15.37 21.17
CA LEU A 24 -26.21 -13.94 21.35
C LEU A 24 -24.79 -13.67 21.87
N VAL A 25 -24.31 -14.46 22.84
CA VAL A 25 -22.93 -14.35 23.36
C VAL A 25 -21.89 -14.69 22.29
N LEU A 26 -22.12 -15.73 21.48
CA LEU A 26 -21.23 -16.08 20.37
C LEU A 26 -21.21 -14.99 19.30
N ALA A 27 -22.36 -14.45 18.92
CA ALA A 27 -22.46 -13.35 17.95
C ALA A 27 -21.72 -12.10 18.46
N LEU A 28 -21.96 -11.69 19.72
CA LEU A 28 -21.26 -10.56 20.35
C LEU A 28 -19.74 -10.80 20.45
N SER A 29 -19.31 -12.02 20.73
CA SER A 29 -17.88 -12.36 20.79
C SER A 29 -17.20 -12.31 19.42
N HIS A 30 -17.92 -12.68 18.35
CA HIS A 30 -17.42 -12.58 16.98
C HIS A 30 -17.25 -11.13 16.57
N THR A 31 -18.28 -10.31 16.77
CA THR A 31 -18.24 -8.87 16.46
C THR A 31 -17.11 -8.17 17.21
N ARG A 32 -16.93 -8.48 18.50
CA ARG A 32 -15.83 -7.91 19.30
C ARG A 32 -14.45 -8.30 18.75
N LYS A 33 -14.29 -9.55 18.29
CA LYS A 33 -13.03 -10.01 17.72
C LYS A 33 -12.74 -9.32 16.39
N GLU A 34 -13.74 -9.13 15.55
CA GLU A 34 -13.62 -8.36 14.30
C GLU A 34 -13.25 -6.90 14.57
N GLU A 35 -13.88 -6.26 15.57
CA GLU A 35 -13.54 -4.89 15.98
C GLU A 35 -12.11 -4.79 16.54
N GLU A 36 -11.66 -5.76 17.33
CA GLU A 36 -10.29 -5.80 17.87
C GLU A 36 -9.24 -6.03 16.76
N GLU A 37 -9.52 -6.92 15.81
CA GLU A 37 -8.67 -7.15 14.63
C GLU A 37 -8.62 -5.91 13.72
N GLU A 38 -9.77 -5.28 13.42
CA GLU A 38 -9.83 -4.07 12.61
C GLU A 38 -9.09 -2.91 13.28
N LYS A 39 -9.28 -2.72 14.59
CA LYS A 39 -8.61 -1.66 15.35
C LYS A 39 -7.10 -1.88 15.39
N GLN A 40 -6.64 -3.12 15.60
CA GLN A 40 -5.22 -3.43 15.60
C GLN A 40 -4.58 -3.28 14.20
N VAL A 41 -5.31 -3.63 13.14
CA VAL A 41 -4.90 -3.40 11.75
C VAL A 41 -4.79 -1.90 11.44
N THR A 42 -5.71 -1.08 11.95
CA THR A 42 -5.66 0.39 11.77
C THR A 42 -4.53 1.07 12.54
N GLU A 43 -4.17 0.58 13.74
CA GLU A 43 -3.03 1.09 14.50
C GLU A 43 -1.69 0.67 13.86
N ASP A 44 -1.58 -0.56 13.36
CA ASP A 44 -0.36 -1.03 12.67
C ASP A 44 -0.05 -0.17 11.43
N TYR A 45 -1.06 0.28 10.67
CA TYR A 45 -0.86 1.10 9.45
C TYR A 45 -0.78 2.61 9.67
N GLN A 46 -0.35 3.05 10.86
CA GLN A 46 -0.07 4.48 11.08
C GLN A 46 0.97 5.00 10.08
N VAL A 47 0.67 6.14 9.45
CA VAL A 47 1.60 6.83 8.56
C VAL A 47 2.71 7.46 9.40
N THR A 48 3.95 7.02 9.20
CA THR A 48 5.12 7.53 9.93
C THR A 48 5.96 8.51 9.10
N HIS A 49 5.89 8.42 7.77
CA HIS A 49 6.57 9.32 6.85
C HIS A 49 5.61 9.70 5.71
N ARG A 50 5.76 10.90 5.16
CA ARG A 50 5.07 11.34 3.94
C ARG A 50 6.11 11.68 2.89
N VAL A 51 5.96 11.12 1.70
CA VAL A 51 6.82 11.42 0.55
C VAL A 51 5.96 11.89 -0.61
N PHE A 52 6.55 12.67 -1.51
CA PHE A 52 5.86 13.18 -2.69
C PHE A 52 6.55 12.77 -3.99
N LEU A 53 5.74 12.63 -5.03
CA LEU A 53 6.17 12.46 -6.42
C LEU A 53 5.45 13.50 -7.27
N ASP A 54 6.20 14.43 -7.86
CA ASP A 54 5.70 15.39 -8.84
C ASP A 54 5.75 14.76 -10.23
N ILE A 55 4.62 14.72 -10.93
CA ILE A 55 4.48 13.94 -12.16
C ILE A 55 4.32 14.84 -13.38
N ASP A 56 5.06 14.50 -14.43
CA ASP A 56 4.88 15.05 -15.78
C ASP A 56 4.43 13.96 -16.75
N ILE A 57 3.51 14.29 -17.67
CA ILE A 57 3.12 13.45 -18.81
C ILE A 57 3.52 14.19 -20.09
N GLU A 58 4.34 13.58 -20.95
CA GLU A 58 4.86 14.21 -22.18
C GLU A 58 5.51 15.59 -21.92
N GLY A 59 6.17 15.74 -20.76
CA GLY A 59 6.82 16.99 -20.35
C GLY A 59 5.88 18.09 -19.85
N GLN A 60 4.58 17.79 -19.68
CA GLN A 60 3.61 18.70 -19.07
C GLN A 60 3.32 18.27 -17.63
N ARG A 61 3.37 19.23 -16.69
CA ARG A 61 3.07 18.98 -15.28
C ARG A 61 1.62 18.53 -15.12
N LEU A 62 1.44 17.33 -14.58
CA LEU A 62 0.14 16.79 -14.18
C LEU A 62 -0.23 17.26 -12.78
N GLY A 63 0.65 16.99 -11.80
CA GLY A 63 0.36 17.26 -10.39
C GLY A 63 1.27 16.46 -9.45
N ARG A 64 0.95 16.49 -8.17
CA ARG A 64 1.68 15.82 -7.10
C ARG A 64 0.89 14.61 -6.58
N ILE A 65 1.60 13.53 -6.27
CA ILE A 65 1.10 12.38 -5.52
C ILE A 65 1.80 12.39 -4.17
N VAL A 66 1.05 12.34 -3.07
CA VAL A 66 1.60 12.20 -1.72
C VAL A 66 1.31 10.80 -1.20
N ILE A 67 2.34 10.12 -0.73
CA ILE A 67 2.30 8.75 -0.24
C ILE A 67 2.64 8.75 1.26
N GLY A 68 1.75 8.18 2.06
CA GLY A 68 2.01 7.87 3.47
C GLY A 68 2.65 6.49 3.59
N LEU A 69 3.73 6.38 4.37
CA LEU A 69 4.52 5.17 4.53
C LEU A 69 4.32 4.53 5.91
N TYR A 70 4.26 3.20 5.97
CA TYR A 70 3.99 2.40 7.17
C TYR A 70 5.27 1.96 7.88
N GLY A 71 6.07 2.92 8.36
CA GLY A 71 7.40 2.63 8.90
C GLY A 71 7.42 1.81 10.18
N ASN A 72 6.29 1.68 10.89
CA ASN A 72 6.17 0.78 12.04
C ASN A 72 5.97 -0.69 11.62
N VAL A 73 5.50 -0.94 10.39
CA VAL A 73 5.18 -2.30 9.89
C VAL A 73 6.34 -2.86 9.09
N VAL A 74 6.93 -2.04 8.23
CA VAL A 74 8.00 -2.43 7.30
C VAL A 74 9.10 -1.36 7.26
N PRO A 75 9.81 -1.12 8.38
CA PRO A 75 10.79 -0.04 8.51
C PRO A 75 11.90 -0.07 7.46
N LYS A 76 12.41 -1.25 7.08
CA LYS A 76 13.45 -1.34 6.05
C LYS A 76 12.91 -0.98 4.67
N THR A 77 11.73 -1.49 4.34
CA THR A 77 11.08 -1.19 3.06
C THR A 77 10.77 0.31 2.95
N VAL A 78 10.28 0.92 4.03
CA VAL A 78 10.00 2.36 4.10
C VAL A 78 11.26 3.20 3.98
N GLU A 79 12.33 2.88 4.73
CA GLU A 79 13.58 3.64 4.65
C GLU A 79 14.19 3.58 3.24
N ASN A 80 14.15 2.42 2.58
CA ASN A 80 14.58 2.30 1.19
C ASN A 80 13.79 3.23 0.27
N PHE A 81 12.46 3.19 0.33
CA PHE A 81 11.62 4.03 -0.54
C PHE A 81 11.77 5.52 -0.25
N ARG A 82 11.81 5.91 1.02
CA ARG A 82 11.99 7.29 1.47
C ARG A 82 13.34 7.85 1.00
N ALA A 83 14.42 7.10 1.21
CA ALA A 83 15.75 7.50 0.78
C ALA A 83 15.89 7.59 -0.75
N LEU A 84 15.21 6.73 -1.51
CA LEU A 84 15.11 6.85 -2.97
C LEU A 84 14.27 8.06 -3.42
N CYS A 85 13.30 8.51 -2.62
CA CYS A 85 12.58 9.75 -2.89
C CYS A 85 13.48 10.98 -2.67
N THR A 86 14.33 11.00 -1.64
CA THR A 86 15.18 12.15 -1.30
C THR A 86 16.50 12.18 -2.08
N GLY A 87 17.01 11.03 -2.53
CA GLY A 87 18.31 10.93 -3.18
C GLY A 87 19.50 11.02 -2.23
N GLU A 88 19.28 10.97 -0.91
CA GLU A 88 20.32 11.25 0.09
C GLU A 88 21.46 10.23 0.14
N LYS A 89 21.26 9.02 -0.41
CA LYS A 89 22.25 7.92 -0.37
C LYS A 89 23.26 7.99 -1.51
N GLY A 90 23.22 9.03 -2.34
CA GLY A 90 24.21 9.25 -3.39
C GLY A 90 24.02 8.35 -4.61
N GLN A 91 25.00 7.49 -4.90
CA GLN A 91 25.02 6.66 -6.10
C GLN A 91 24.96 5.17 -5.77
N ALA A 92 24.29 4.44 -6.65
CA ALA A 92 24.19 3.01 -6.66
C ALA A 92 25.49 2.39 -7.19
N SER A 93 25.69 1.09 -7.00
CA SER A 93 26.88 0.37 -7.50
C SER A 93 27.02 0.41 -9.03
N SER A 94 25.89 0.57 -9.73
CA SER A 94 25.81 0.82 -11.17
C SER A 94 26.31 2.21 -11.62
N GLY A 95 26.65 3.10 -10.69
CA GLY A 95 27.01 4.50 -10.95
C GLY A 95 25.82 5.42 -11.22
N LYS A 96 24.59 4.91 -11.12
CA LYS A 96 23.35 5.70 -11.24
C LYS A 96 22.97 6.32 -9.90
N PRO A 97 22.35 7.51 -9.86
CA PRO A 97 21.85 8.07 -8.60
C PRO A 97 20.82 7.15 -7.94
N LEU A 98 20.91 6.98 -6.61
CA LEU A 98 19.87 6.33 -5.80
C LEU A 98 18.71 7.31 -5.58
N HIS A 99 18.02 7.71 -6.66
CA HIS A 99 17.02 8.77 -6.64
C HIS A 99 15.91 8.53 -7.69
N TYR A 100 14.64 8.71 -7.31
CA TYR A 100 13.50 8.59 -8.22
C TYR A 100 13.31 9.78 -9.15
N LYS A 101 13.84 10.96 -8.82
CA LYS A 101 13.78 12.13 -9.70
C LYS A 101 14.33 11.81 -11.09
N GLY A 102 13.52 12.06 -12.11
CA GLY A 102 13.82 11.82 -13.52
C GLY A 102 13.53 10.40 -14.00
N THR A 103 13.16 9.47 -13.11
CA THR A 103 12.74 8.12 -13.51
C THR A 103 11.32 8.13 -14.08
N GLN A 104 10.96 7.06 -14.79
CA GLN A 104 9.67 6.94 -15.45
C GLN A 104 8.83 5.79 -14.91
N PHE A 105 7.50 5.93 -15.03
CA PHE A 105 6.60 4.79 -14.92
C PHE A 105 6.69 3.98 -16.22
N HIS A 106 7.45 2.90 -16.19
CA HIS A 106 7.77 2.09 -17.36
C HIS A 106 6.69 1.03 -17.65
N ARG A 107 5.79 0.76 -16.70
CA ARG A 107 4.68 -0.18 -16.86
C ARG A 107 3.40 0.38 -16.26
N ILE A 108 2.37 0.59 -17.08
CA ILE A 108 1.07 1.12 -16.67
C ILE A 108 -0.02 0.23 -17.28
N VAL A 109 -0.65 -0.59 -16.44
CA VAL A 109 -1.70 -1.52 -16.84
C VAL A 109 -3.05 -0.94 -16.46
N SER A 110 -3.87 -0.61 -17.47
CA SER A 110 -5.22 -0.06 -17.25
C SER A 110 -6.11 -1.06 -16.51
N GLY A 111 -6.75 -0.59 -15.44
CA GLY A 111 -7.55 -1.38 -14.52
C GLY A 111 -6.71 -2.20 -13.53
N PHE A 112 -5.44 -1.87 -13.30
CA PHE A 112 -4.60 -2.66 -12.39
C PHE A 112 -3.55 -1.87 -11.62
N VAL A 113 -2.48 -1.41 -12.27
CA VAL A 113 -1.32 -0.80 -11.58
C VAL A 113 -0.60 0.25 -12.42
N VAL A 114 0.01 1.21 -11.74
CA VAL A 114 1.03 2.14 -12.24
C VAL A 114 2.36 1.76 -11.61
N GLN A 115 3.32 1.27 -12.39
CA GLN A 115 4.60 0.74 -11.92
C GLN A 115 5.78 1.56 -12.44
N GLY A 116 6.71 1.87 -11.53
CA GLY A 116 7.88 2.72 -11.77
C GLY A 116 9.06 2.30 -10.90
N GLY A 117 10.01 3.21 -10.73
CA GLY A 117 11.14 3.02 -9.80
C GLY A 117 12.33 2.23 -10.34
N ASP A 118 12.40 1.96 -11.65
CA ASP A 118 13.65 1.49 -12.25
C ASP A 118 14.60 2.68 -12.40
N ILE A 119 15.51 2.82 -11.42
CA ILE A 119 16.52 3.89 -11.36
C ILE A 119 17.75 3.62 -12.25
N ILE A 120 17.87 2.41 -12.82
CA ILE A 120 19.09 1.96 -13.50
C ILE A 120 18.96 2.10 -15.01
N HIS A 121 17.90 1.51 -15.57
CA HIS A 121 17.61 1.45 -17.00
C HIS A 121 16.36 2.24 -17.38
N GLY A 122 15.44 2.40 -16.43
CA GLY A 122 14.14 3.02 -16.66
C GLY A 122 13.19 2.20 -17.53
N ASP A 123 13.49 0.93 -17.85
CA ASP A 123 12.69 0.08 -18.75
C ASP A 123 12.05 -1.13 -18.06
N GLY A 124 12.23 -1.24 -16.74
CA GLY A 124 11.73 -2.31 -15.88
C GLY A 124 12.71 -3.45 -15.67
N LYS A 125 13.89 -3.42 -16.30
CA LYS A 125 14.92 -4.46 -16.12
C LYS A 125 15.90 -4.15 -14.99
N GLY A 126 15.94 -2.89 -14.54
CA GLY A 126 16.86 -2.43 -13.51
C GLY A 126 16.17 -2.29 -12.16
N SER A 127 16.85 -2.71 -11.10
CA SER A 127 16.40 -2.50 -9.73
C SER A 127 17.61 -2.59 -8.80
N GLU A 128 17.76 -1.59 -7.94
CA GLU A 128 18.80 -1.55 -6.91
C GLU A 128 18.26 -0.79 -5.70
N SER A 129 18.43 -1.36 -4.51
CA SER A 129 18.04 -0.77 -3.23
C SER A 129 19.13 0.14 -2.68
N THR A 130 18.76 0.95 -1.69
CA THR A 130 19.73 1.76 -0.93
C THR A 130 20.69 0.94 -0.06
N TYR A 131 20.44 -0.36 0.06
CA TYR A 131 21.29 -1.30 0.81
C TYR A 131 22.34 -2.00 -0.07
N GLY A 132 22.30 -1.74 -1.38
CA GLY A 132 23.10 -2.44 -2.39
C GLY A 132 22.40 -3.71 -2.87
N GLY A 133 22.24 -3.86 -4.18
CA GLY A 133 21.52 -5.00 -4.77
C GLY A 133 20.05 -5.06 -4.31
N THR A 134 19.54 -6.25 -4.01
CA THR A 134 18.17 -6.48 -3.52
C THR A 134 18.12 -6.75 -2.01
N PHE A 135 16.94 -6.64 -1.40
CA PHE A 135 16.69 -6.98 -0.01
C PHE A 135 15.46 -7.91 0.19
N PRO A 136 15.42 -8.69 1.29
CA PRO A 136 14.36 -9.65 1.57
C PRO A 136 12.97 -9.04 1.77
N ASP A 137 11.92 -9.86 1.63
CA ASP A 137 10.55 -9.49 1.97
C ASP A 137 10.42 -9.31 3.50
N GLU A 138 9.98 -8.14 3.95
CA GLU A 138 9.97 -7.83 5.38
C GLU A 138 8.77 -8.46 6.11
N ASN A 139 7.57 -8.36 5.54
CA ASN A 139 6.37 -9.15 5.87
C ASN A 139 5.22 -8.88 4.89
N PHE A 140 4.13 -9.66 5.01
CA PHE A 140 2.91 -9.54 4.18
C PHE A 140 1.66 -9.24 5.03
N LYS A 141 1.80 -8.51 6.13
CA LYS A 141 0.69 -8.14 7.01
C LYS A 141 -0.29 -7.21 6.29
N ALA A 142 0.24 -6.13 5.69
CA ALA A 142 -0.54 -5.18 4.90
C ALA A 142 -1.04 -5.80 3.59
N LYS A 143 -2.29 -5.51 3.24
CA LYS A 143 -3.01 -6.15 2.13
C LYS A 143 -3.29 -5.18 1.00
N HIS A 144 -3.44 -5.72 -0.21
CA HIS A 144 -3.84 -4.98 -1.42
C HIS A 144 -5.37 -4.76 -1.46
N SER A 145 -5.91 -4.19 -0.38
CA SER A 145 -7.35 -4.20 -0.07
C SER A 145 -8.16 -3.13 -0.81
N HIS A 146 -7.52 -2.11 -1.38
CA HIS A 146 -8.16 -1.01 -2.09
C HIS A 146 -7.21 -0.38 -3.14
N ALA A 147 -7.73 0.52 -3.97
CA ALA A 147 -6.92 1.34 -4.87
C ALA A 147 -6.02 2.32 -4.09
N GLY A 148 -4.85 2.64 -4.61
CA GLY A 148 -3.89 3.55 -3.99
C GLY A 148 -2.94 2.87 -3.01
N VAL A 149 -3.00 1.55 -2.85
CA VAL A 149 -2.00 0.79 -2.10
C VAL A 149 -0.67 0.83 -2.86
N VAL A 150 0.43 1.11 -2.14
CA VAL A 150 1.79 1.15 -2.67
C VAL A 150 2.59 -0.05 -2.16
N ALA A 151 3.20 -0.78 -3.09
CA ALA A 151 3.91 -2.01 -2.79
C ALA A 151 5.16 -2.18 -3.65
N MET A 152 6.10 -2.99 -3.16
CA MET A 152 7.35 -3.30 -3.86
C MET A 152 7.10 -4.22 -5.05
N ALA A 153 7.68 -3.89 -6.19
CA ALA A 153 7.84 -4.84 -7.27
C ALA A 153 9.11 -5.68 -7.03
N ASN A 154 9.05 -6.95 -7.37
CA ASN A 154 10.16 -7.90 -7.21
C ASN A 154 10.18 -8.88 -8.41
N THR A 155 11.22 -9.70 -8.46
CA THR A 155 11.42 -10.76 -9.47
C THR A 155 11.25 -12.17 -8.89
N GLY A 156 10.50 -12.28 -7.79
CA GLY A 156 10.37 -13.46 -6.95
C GLY A 156 10.67 -13.16 -5.48
N PRO A 157 10.58 -14.17 -4.60
CA PRO A 157 10.79 -13.99 -3.17
C PRO A 157 12.12 -13.32 -2.86
N ASP A 158 12.11 -12.43 -1.87
CA ASP A 158 13.29 -11.76 -1.31
C ASP A 158 14.15 -10.96 -2.31
N SER A 159 13.51 -10.41 -3.36
CA SER A 159 14.19 -9.66 -4.42
C SER A 159 13.74 -8.21 -4.58
N ASN A 160 13.40 -7.56 -3.45
CA ASN A 160 12.99 -6.15 -3.46
C ASN A 160 14.18 -5.24 -3.79
N GLY A 161 13.96 -4.21 -4.61
CA GLY A 161 14.99 -3.23 -4.96
C GLY A 161 14.46 -1.81 -4.91
N SER A 162 14.40 -1.13 -6.06
CA SER A 162 13.84 0.23 -6.17
C SER A 162 12.50 0.28 -6.90
N GLN A 163 12.12 -0.76 -7.64
CA GLN A 163 10.84 -0.76 -8.33
C GLN A 163 9.65 -0.88 -7.37
N PHE A 164 8.60 -0.14 -7.67
CA PHE A 164 7.35 -0.11 -6.89
C PHE A 164 6.15 0.02 -7.83
N PHE A 165 4.96 -0.28 -7.31
CA PHE A 165 3.71 0.00 -8.00
C PHE A 165 2.66 0.59 -7.09
N ILE A 166 1.76 1.36 -7.70
CA ILE A 166 0.55 1.89 -7.09
C ILE A 166 -0.64 1.17 -7.73
N THR A 167 -1.47 0.55 -6.92
CA THR A 167 -2.69 -0.13 -7.38
C THR A 167 -3.78 0.88 -7.78
N THR A 168 -4.55 0.59 -8.81
CA THR A 168 -5.73 1.39 -9.20
C THR A 168 -7.05 0.67 -8.88
N ILE A 169 -6.98 -0.59 -8.46
CA ILE A 169 -8.09 -1.40 -7.96
C ILE A 169 -7.63 -2.24 -6.76
N LYS A 170 -8.59 -2.84 -6.03
CA LYS A 170 -8.29 -3.90 -5.07
C LYS A 170 -7.66 -5.10 -5.80
N ALA A 171 -6.55 -5.62 -5.29
CA ALA A 171 -5.73 -6.64 -5.97
C ALA A 171 -5.28 -7.76 -5.03
N THR A 172 -6.24 -8.49 -4.43
CA THR A 172 -5.96 -9.52 -3.40
C THR A 172 -5.11 -10.70 -3.91
N TRP A 173 -5.04 -10.91 -5.23
CA TRP A 173 -4.18 -11.94 -5.82
C TRP A 173 -2.67 -11.64 -5.71
N LEU A 174 -2.29 -10.43 -5.27
CA LEU A 174 -0.91 -10.04 -5.00
C LEU A 174 -0.49 -10.26 -3.53
N GLU A 175 -1.41 -10.68 -2.67
CA GLU A 175 -1.13 -10.92 -1.25
C GLU A 175 -0.16 -12.08 -1.08
N GLY A 176 0.85 -11.89 -0.22
CA GLY A 176 1.90 -12.88 0.03
C GLY A 176 3.07 -12.85 -0.95
N GLU A 177 2.97 -12.06 -2.03
CA GLU A 177 4.00 -11.96 -3.08
C GLU A 177 4.69 -10.59 -3.09
N HIS A 178 3.98 -9.52 -2.69
CA HIS A 178 4.49 -8.16 -2.73
C HIS A 178 4.31 -7.46 -1.38
N VAL A 179 5.41 -6.88 -0.87
CA VAL A 179 5.40 -6.14 0.39
C VAL A 179 4.69 -4.81 0.20
N VAL A 180 3.55 -4.65 0.87
CA VAL A 180 2.82 -3.37 0.97
C VAL A 180 3.49 -2.51 2.04
N PHE A 181 3.86 -1.28 1.67
CA PHE A 181 4.60 -0.37 2.56
C PHE A 181 4.01 1.02 2.69
N GLY A 182 2.91 1.32 1.99
CA GLY A 182 2.24 2.60 2.11
C GLY A 182 0.93 2.70 1.33
N LYS A 183 0.37 3.90 1.33
CA LYS A 183 -0.79 4.27 0.50
C LYS A 183 -0.68 5.70 0.00
N VAL A 184 -1.30 5.96 -1.14
CA VAL A 184 -1.57 7.32 -1.61
C VAL A 184 -2.54 7.98 -0.63
N ILE A 185 -2.15 9.14 -0.09
CA ILE A 185 -2.96 9.94 0.83
C ILE A 185 -3.47 11.23 0.19
N GLN A 186 -2.81 11.71 -0.88
CA GLN A 186 -3.27 12.81 -1.72
C GLN A 186 -2.83 12.58 -3.17
N GLY A 187 -3.60 13.10 -4.15
CA GLY A 187 -3.25 12.97 -5.57
C GLY A 187 -3.63 11.63 -6.21
N MET A 188 -4.64 10.93 -5.69
CA MET A 188 -5.12 9.68 -6.29
C MET A 188 -5.77 9.90 -7.67
N ASP A 189 -6.36 11.07 -7.88
CA ASP A 189 -6.82 11.55 -9.18
C ASP A 189 -5.67 11.64 -10.19
N ASN A 190 -4.47 12.06 -9.77
CA ASN A 190 -3.27 12.04 -10.61
C ASN A 190 -2.88 10.60 -10.99
N VAL A 191 -2.98 9.63 -10.05
CA VAL A 191 -2.75 8.20 -10.35
C VAL A 191 -3.73 7.69 -11.42
N PHE A 192 -5.01 8.00 -11.29
CA PHE A 192 -6.02 7.64 -12.29
C PHE A 192 -5.82 8.37 -13.62
N ALA A 193 -5.36 9.62 -13.61
CA ALA A 193 -5.03 10.36 -14.82
C ALA A 193 -3.80 9.77 -15.54
N ILE A 194 -2.81 9.26 -14.81
CA ILE A 194 -1.68 8.50 -15.37
C ILE A 194 -2.19 7.21 -16.03
N GLU A 195 -2.98 6.43 -15.31
CA GLU A 195 -3.55 5.17 -15.81
C GLU A 195 -4.43 5.40 -17.06
N GLY A 196 -5.40 6.31 -16.97
CA GLY A 196 -6.31 6.63 -18.05
C GLY A 196 -5.63 7.37 -19.20
N GLY A 197 -4.60 8.16 -18.94
CA GLY A 197 -3.89 8.97 -19.94
C GLY A 197 -2.79 8.21 -20.69
N ALA A 198 -2.09 7.31 -20.01
CA ALA A 198 -0.89 6.63 -20.52
C ALA A 198 -0.95 5.09 -20.47
N GLY A 199 -1.91 4.49 -19.78
CA GLY A 199 -2.02 3.04 -19.61
C GLY A 199 -2.43 2.28 -20.87
N THR A 200 -2.06 1.00 -20.89
CA THR A 200 -2.47 0.02 -21.90
C THR A 200 -2.69 -1.35 -21.26
N TYR A 201 -3.35 -2.27 -21.97
CA TYR A 201 -3.51 -3.65 -21.47
C TYR A 201 -2.21 -4.45 -21.45
N SER A 202 -1.24 -4.14 -22.33
CA SER A 202 0.07 -4.80 -22.34
C SER A 202 1.01 -4.27 -21.27
N GLY A 203 0.64 -3.18 -20.59
CA GLY A 203 1.46 -2.49 -19.62
C GLY A 203 2.46 -1.50 -20.22
N LYS A 204 2.80 -1.59 -21.51
CA LYS A 204 3.70 -0.60 -22.12
C LYS A 204 2.97 0.75 -22.25
N PRO A 205 3.45 1.84 -21.62
CA PRO A 205 2.77 3.12 -21.69
C PRO A 205 2.69 3.69 -23.10
N ARG A 206 1.57 4.33 -23.45
CA ARG A 206 1.40 5.06 -24.73
C ARG A 206 1.94 6.48 -24.69
N LYS A 207 2.20 7.00 -23.49
CA LYS A 207 2.80 8.32 -23.24
C LYS A 207 3.91 8.16 -22.21
N LYS A 208 4.94 8.96 -22.32
CA LYS A 208 6.01 9.04 -21.34
C LYS A 208 5.49 9.72 -20.07
N VAL A 209 5.61 9.05 -18.94
CA VAL A 209 5.23 9.57 -17.62
C VAL A 209 6.45 9.54 -16.72
N VAL A 210 6.84 10.70 -16.19
CA VAL A 210 8.10 10.91 -15.47
C VAL A 210 7.82 11.44 -14.08
N ILE A 211 8.57 10.97 -13.09
CA ILE A 211 8.67 11.59 -11.77
C ILE A 211 9.61 12.77 -11.92
N ALA A 212 9.06 13.97 -12.15
CA ALA A 212 9.81 15.19 -12.42
C ALA A 212 10.57 15.68 -11.17
N ASP A 213 10.00 15.48 -9.99
CA ASP A 213 10.63 15.72 -8.70
C ASP A 213 10.12 14.75 -7.65
N SER A 214 10.91 14.49 -6.62
CA SER A 214 10.53 13.64 -5.50
C SER A 214 11.21 14.09 -4.21
N GLY A 215 10.64 13.71 -3.07
CA GLY A 215 11.24 14.00 -1.79
C GLY A 215 10.37 13.58 -0.62
N GLU A 216 10.82 13.95 0.58
CA GLU A 216 10.11 13.76 1.83
C GLU A 216 9.47 15.06 2.29
N ILE A 217 8.25 14.99 2.83
CA ILE A 217 7.55 16.12 3.43
C ILE A 217 7.87 16.11 4.93
N PRO A 218 8.59 17.13 5.44
CA PRO A 218 8.90 17.26 6.86
C PRO A 218 7.65 17.22 7.73
N GLN A 219 7.74 16.57 8.89
CA GLN A 219 6.58 16.33 9.76
C GLN A 219 5.92 17.61 10.27
N ASP A 220 6.71 18.67 10.48
CA ASP A 220 6.25 20.00 10.87
C ASP A 220 5.38 20.68 9.81
N LYS A 221 5.40 20.18 8.56
CA LYS A 221 4.62 20.73 7.44
C LYS A 221 3.39 19.90 7.08
N TRP A 222 3.07 18.85 7.83
CA TRP A 222 1.98 17.93 7.49
C TRP A 222 0.59 18.57 7.54
N ASP A 223 0.44 19.68 8.25
CA ASP A 223 -0.81 20.42 8.44
C ASP A 223 -0.90 21.67 7.54
N GLU A 224 0.10 21.94 6.70
CA GLU A 224 0.16 23.11 5.81
C GLU A 224 -0.46 22.86 4.42
N GLU A 225 -0.82 21.62 4.10
CA GLU A 225 -1.34 21.16 2.79
C GLU A 225 -2.82 20.73 2.88
#